data_AF-A0A9W4WCW3-F1
#
_entry.id   AF-A0A9W4WCW3-F1
#
_cell.length_a   1.000
_cell.length_b   1.000
_cell.length_c   1.000
_cell.angle_alpha   90.00
_cell.angle_beta   90.00
_cell.angle_gamma   90.00
#
_symmetry.space_group_name_H-M   'P 1'
#
loop_
_entity.id
_entity.type
_entity.pdbx_description
1 polymer ?
#
loop_
_entity_poly.entity_id
_entity_poly.type
_entity_poly.pdbx_seq_one_letter_code
_entity_poly.pdbx_strand_id
1 'polypeptide(L)'
;MTEITAEDIHAFVALAQDEAAALHKLDGAAIKAFANAWPLIDQEVLSVRNMDDHELRQAIVEELLMAEDWRRGGKEMGYRAEDLVRFLPADLHARVLAAFSDPHLQSFLERRDDGEVRIDPAHLQDAMDYCGVWLEGVVPLTDDAVYTAGPGFR
;
A
#
# COMPACT_ATOMS: atom_id res chain seq x y z
N MET A 1 12.18 1.14 34.79
CA MET A 1 12.00 1.65 33.43
C MET A 1 13.25 2.43 33.08
N THR A 2 13.98 1.99 32.06
CA THR A 2 15.12 2.74 31.53
C THR A 2 14.57 3.97 30.82
N GLU A 3 15.06 5.15 31.15
CA GLU A 3 14.62 6.40 30.55
C GLU A 3 15.19 6.49 29.11
N ILE A 4 14.33 6.66 28.11
CA ILE A 4 14.76 6.83 26.71
C ILE A 4 15.34 8.22 26.57
N THR A 5 16.58 8.31 26.12
CA THR A 5 17.29 9.59 25.93
C THR A 5 17.11 10.14 24.52
N ALA A 6 17.45 11.41 24.31
CA ALA A 6 17.49 12.00 22.97
C ALA A 6 18.51 11.31 22.05
N GLU A 7 19.62 10.81 22.61
CA GLU A 7 20.65 10.06 21.87
C GLU A 7 20.08 8.72 21.38
N ASP A 8 19.31 8.03 22.22
CA ASP A 8 18.62 6.79 21.83
C ASP A 8 17.64 7.07 20.67
N ILE A 9 16.85 8.14 20.76
CA ILE A 9 15.91 8.55 19.70
C ILE A 9 16.66 8.82 18.39
N HIS A 10 17.78 9.56 18.44
CA HIS A 10 18.58 9.84 17.25
C HIS A 10 19.18 8.57 16.63
N ALA A 11 19.67 7.63 17.45
CA ALA A 11 20.18 6.35 16.98
C ALA A 11 19.08 5.51 16.30
N PHE A 12 17.86 5.48 16.87
CA PHE A 12 16.72 4.80 16.25
C PHE A 12 16.32 5.41 14.90
N VAL A 13 16.28 6.75 14.81
CA VAL A 13 15.96 7.44 13.55
C VAL A 13 17.03 7.16 12.50
N ALA A 14 18.31 7.19 12.86
CA ALA A 14 19.40 6.89 11.94
C ALA A 14 19.32 5.45 11.41
N LEU A 15 19.04 4.47 12.28
CA LEU A 15 18.87 3.09 11.86
C LEU A 15 17.71 2.94 10.86
N ALA A 16 16.56 3.54 11.14
CA ALA A 16 15.40 3.50 10.25
C ALA A 16 15.70 4.14 8.88
N GLN A 17 16.45 5.25 8.87
CA GLN A 17 16.88 5.91 7.63
C GLN A 17 17.86 5.05 6.83
N ASP A 18 18.81 4.40 7.48
CA ASP A 18 19.77 3.49 6.84
C ASP A 18 19.08 2.27 6.25
N GLU A 19 18.11 1.69 6.97
CA GLU A 19 17.29 0.57 6.48
C GLU A 19 16.44 0.98 5.27
N ALA A 20 15.78 2.15 5.33
CA ALA A 20 15.04 2.69 4.20
C ALA A 20 15.96 2.93 2.99
N ALA A 21 17.12 3.55 3.19
CA ALA A 21 18.09 3.79 2.13
C ALA A 21 18.65 2.50 1.52
N ALA A 22 18.80 1.43 2.31
CA ALA A 22 19.20 0.12 1.82
C ALA A 22 18.09 -0.52 0.97
N LEU A 23 16.84 -0.43 1.40
CA LEU A 23 15.68 -0.92 0.65
C LEU A 23 15.56 -0.24 -0.73
N HIS A 24 15.76 1.08 -0.80
CA HIS A 24 15.75 1.82 -2.07
C HIS A 24 16.84 1.40 -3.07
N LYS A 25 17.89 0.69 -2.66
CA LYS A 25 18.94 0.17 -3.56
C LYS A 25 18.57 -1.17 -4.20
N LEU A 26 17.57 -1.87 -3.67
CA LEU A 26 17.13 -3.15 -4.20
C LEU A 26 16.37 -2.98 -5.53
N ASP A 27 16.33 -4.05 -6.33
CA ASP A 27 15.45 -4.11 -7.49
C ASP A 27 13.99 -4.37 -7.07
N GLY A 28 13.06 -4.18 -7.99
CA GLY A 28 11.64 -4.30 -7.69
C GLY A 28 11.22 -5.71 -7.28
N ALA A 29 11.87 -6.75 -7.78
CA ALA A 29 11.58 -8.13 -7.40
C ALA A 29 11.98 -8.41 -5.94
N ALA A 30 13.15 -7.91 -5.53
CA ALA A 30 13.65 -8.00 -4.17
C ALA A 30 12.78 -7.19 -3.18
N ILE A 31 12.36 -5.97 -3.56
CA ILE A 31 11.41 -5.17 -2.77
C ILE A 31 10.09 -5.92 -2.58
N LYS A 32 9.51 -6.47 -3.67
CA LYS A 32 8.26 -7.23 -3.62
C LYS A 32 8.33 -8.45 -2.71
N ALA A 33 9.50 -9.10 -2.64
CA ALA A 33 9.72 -10.28 -1.80
C ALA A 33 10.02 -9.96 -0.32
N PHE A 34 10.18 -8.67 0.06
CA PHE A 34 10.53 -8.28 1.41
C PHE A 34 9.31 -7.82 2.21
N ALA A 35 8.79 -8.67 3.10
CA ALA A 35 7.53 -8.45 3.83
C ALA A 35 7.42 -7.09 4.54
N ASN A 36 8.51 -6.59 5.14
CA ASN A 36 8.49 -5.32 5.88
C ASN A 36 8.44 -4.08 4.98
N ALA A 37 8.51 -4.23 3.65
CA ALA A 37 8.28 -3.13 2.71
C ALA A 37 6.80 -2.91 2.42
N TRP A 38 5.87 -3.59 3.10
CA TRP A 38 4.48 -3.68 2.69
C TRP A 38 3.49 -3.69 3.87
N PRO A 39 2.36 -3.00 3.77
CA PRO A 39 1.36 -2.89 4.84
C PRO A 39 0.51 -4.15 4.97
N LEU A 40 0.31 -4.92 3.89
CA LEU A 40 -0.59 -6.07 3.89
C LEU A 40 0.09 -7.35 4.37
N ILE A 41 0.41 -7.36 5.66
CA ILE A 41 1.01 -8.49 6.41
C ILE A 41 0.17 -8.78 7.66
N ASP A 42 0.12 -10.04 8.13
CA ASP A 42 -0.59 -10.40 9.36
C ASP A 42 0.43 -10.48 10.52
N GLN A 43 0.53 -9.40 11.30
CA GLN A 43 1.41 -9.29 12.46
C GLN A 43 0.62 -8.93 13.73
N GLU A 44 1.30 -8.96 14.88
CA GLU A 44 0.67 -8.69 16.19
C GLU A 44 0.07 -7.28 16.29
N VAL A 45 0.68 -6.29 15.63
CA VAL A 45 0.24 -4.89 15.64
C VAL A 45 -0.71 -4.58 14.48
N LEU A 46 -0.37 -5.01 13.27
CA LEU A 46 -1.22 -4.89 12.08
C LEU A 46 -1.74 -6.28 11.72
N SER A 47 -2.94 -6.62 12.23
CA SER A 47 -3.54 -7.93 11.96
C SER A 47 -4.65 -7.79 10.95
N VAL A 48 -4.37 -8.27 9.73
CA VAL A 48 -5.37 -8.42 8.67
C VAL A 48 -6.59 -9.13 9.22
N ARG A 49 -6.41 -10.18 10.04
CA ARG A 49 -7.50 -10.97 10.63
C ARG A 49 -8.49 -10.15 11.46
N ASN A 50 -8.03 -9.08 12.11
CA ASN A 50 -8.83 -8.26 13.01
C ASN A 50 -9.38 -6.99 12.36
N MET A 51 -8.94 -6.65 11.15
CA MET A 51 -9.48 -5.51 10.39
C MET A 51 -10.97 -5.71 10.09
N ASP A 52 -11.75 -4.64 10.11
CA ASP A 52 -13.07 -4.66 9.47
C ASP A 52 -12.95 -4.61 7.93
N ASP A 53 -14.08 -4.68 7.23
CA ASP A 53 -14.09 -4.70 5.76
C ASP A 53 -13.60 -3.37 5.16
N HIS A 54 -13.82 -2.24 5.83
CA HIS A 54 -13.35 -0.93 5.39
C HIS A 54 -11.84 -0.81 5.56
N GLU A 55 -11.32 -1.14 6.74
CA GLU A 55 -9.89 -1.17 7.05
C GLU A 55 -9.14 -2.10 6.10
N LEU A 56 -9.69 -3.29 5.81
CA LEU A 56 -9.07 -4.22 4.86
C LEU A 56 -8.99 -3.65 3.45
N ARG A 57 -10.05 -2.96 2.97
CA ARG A 57 -10.01 -2.31 1.66
C ARG A 57 -9.01 -1.16 1.63
N GLN A 58 -8.92 -0.37 2.69
CA GLN A 58 -7.91 0.69 2.81
C GLN A 58 -6.49 0.11 2.76
N ALA A 59 -6.22 -0.96 3.51
CA ALA A 59 -4.91 -1.63 3.50
C ALA A 59 -4.53 -2.19 2.11
N ILE A 60 -5.52 -2.71 1.35
CA ILE A 60 -5.28 -3.15 -0.03
C ILE A 60 -4.97 -1.96 -0.95
N VAL A 61 -5.68 -0.83 -0.80
CA VAL A 61 -5.39 0.39 -1.58
C VAL A 61 -4.00 0.94 -1.23
N GLU A 62 -3.65 0.96 0.05
CA GLU A 62 -2.33 1.38 0.53
C GLU A 62 -1.20 0.51 -0.02
N GLU A 63 -1.37 -0.83 -0.03
CA GLU A 63 -0.43 -1.77 -0.66
C GLU A 63 -0.19 -1.41 -2.13
N LEU A 64 -1.25 -1.08 -2.88
CA LEU A 64 -1.17 -0.72 -4.30
C LEU A 64 -0.57 0.68 -4.52
N LEU A 65 -0.82 1.63 -3.62
CA LEU A 65 -0.18 2.95 -3.64
C LEU A 65 1.31 2.85 -3.35
N MET A 66 1.74 2.01 -2.41
CA MET A 66 3.16 1.74 -2.18
C MET A 66 3.82 1.10 -3.40
N ALA A 67 3.14 0.16 -4.06
CA ALA A 67 3.65 -0.39 -5.33
C ALA A 67 3.81 0.73 -6.38
N GLU A 68 2.89 1.68 -6.45
CA GLU A 68 2.99 2.83 -7.35
C GLU A 68 4.11 3.80 -6.96
N ASP A 69 4.34 4.04 -5.68
CA ASP A 69 5.44 4.88 -5.20
C ASP A 69 6.80 4.31 -5.62
N TRP A 70 7.00 3.00 -5.43
CA TRP A 70 8.20 2.32 -5.91
C TRP A 70 8.38 2.48 -7.44
N ARG A 71 7.30 2.36 -8.23
CA ARG A 71 7.36 2.57 -9.68
C ARG A 71 7.73 4.00 -10.05
N ARG A 72 7.18 5.00 -9.36
CA ARG A 72 7.53 6.42 -9.54
C ARG A 72 9.00 6.68 -9.17
N GLY A 73 9.54 5.92 -8.21
CA GLY A 73 10.97 5.83 -7.91
C GLY A 73 11.83 5.08 -8.95
N GLY A 74 11.25 4.67 -10.08
CA GLY A 74 11.93 3.99 -11.18
C GLY A 74 12.09 2.48 -10.99
N LYS A 75 11.36 1.86 -10.06
CA LYS A 75 11.40 0.40 -9.86
C LYS A 75 10.40 -0.29 -10.78
N GLU A 76 10.87 -1.29 -11.53
CA GLU A 76 9.96 -2.17 -12.27
C GLU A 76 9.41 -3.25 -11.33
N MET A 77 8.10 -3.23 -11.11
CA MET A 77 7.42 -4.16 -10.20
C MET A 77 6.12 -4.63 -10.83
N GLY A 78 6.17 -5.83 -11.43
CA GLY A 78 4.96 -6.54 -11.82
C GLY A 78 4.18 -6.92 -10.56
N TYR A 79 3.00 -6.33 -10.40
CA TYR A 79 2.13 -6.52 -9.25
C TYR A 79 0.77 -7.03 -9.70
N ARG A 80 0.38 -8.21 -9.23
CA ARG A 80 -0.88 -8.88 -9.59
C ARG A 80 -1.76 -9.09 -8.37
N ALA A 81 -3.02 -9.48 -8.59
CA ALA A 81 -3.95 -9.75 -7.50
C ALA A 81 -3.43 -10.82 -6.52
N GLU A 82 -2.68 -11.81 -7.01
CA GLU A 82 -2.10 -12.87 -6.18
C GLU A 82 -0.98 -12.34 -5.26
N ASP A 83 -0.33 -11.23 -5.60
CA ASP A 83 0.70 -10.64 -4.77
C ASP A 83 0.11 -10.12 -3.44
N LEU A 84 -1.17 -9.73 -3.40
CA LEU A 84 -1.87 -9.26 -2.18
C LEU A 84 -1.89 -10.29 -1.04
N VAL A 85 -1.72 -11.57 -1.35
CA VAL A 85 -1.78 -12.64 -0.35
C VAL A 85 -0.43 -13.31 -0.08
N ARG A 86 0.66 -12.79 -0.70
CA ARG A 86 1.97 -13.45 -0.74
C ARG A 86 2.63 -13.67 0.63
N PHE A 87 2.29 -12.85 1.61
CA PHE A 87 2.80 -12.95 2.99
C PHE A 87 1.72 -13.39 3.99
N LEU A 88 0.51 -13.68 3.51
CA LEU A 88 -0.61 -14.00 4.38
C LEU A 88 -0.77 -15.51 4.55
N PRO A 89 -1.19 -15.97 5.74
CA PRO A 89 -1.69 -17.33 5.94
C PRO A 89 -2.81 -17.69 4.95
N ALA A 90 -2.82 -18.94 4.48
CA ALA A 90 -3.74 -19.40 3.43
C ALA A 90 -5.23 -19.22 3.79
N ASP A 91 -5.59 -19.27 5.07
CA ASP A 91 -6.96 -19.07 5.54
C ASP A 91 -7.46 -17.62 5.36
N LEU A 92 -6.56 -16.64 5.19
CA LEU A 92 -6.92 -15.25 4.93
C LEU A 92 -7.04 -14.91 3.44
N HIS A 93 -6.55 -15.77 2.54
CA HIS A 93 -6.46 -15.48 1.11
C HIS A 93 -7.82 -15.15 0.51
N ALA A 94 -8.83 -15.99 0.78
CA ALA A 94 -10.18 -15.79 0.26
C ALA A 94 -10.81 -14.46 0.72
N ARG A 95 -10.55 -14.06 1.97
CA ARG A 95 -11.07 -12.80 2.52
C ARG A 95 -10.44 -11.59 1.83
N VAL A 96 -9.12 -11.59 1.64
CA VAL A 96 -8.40 -10.51 0.96
C VAL A 96 -8.81 -10.42 -0.51
N LEU A 97 -8.91 -11.55 -1.21
CA LEU A 97 -9.33 -11.57 -2.62
C LEU A 97 -10.81 -11.18 -2.81
N ALA A 98 -11.67 -11.47 -1.84
CA ALA A 98 -13.05 -10.98 -1.83
C ALA A 98 -13.11 -9.46 -1.63
N ALA A 99 -12.35 -8.91 -0.68
CA ALA A 99 -12.25 -7.46 -0.47
C ALA A 99 -11.63 -6.75 -1.68
N PHE A 100 -10.63 -7.35 -2.32
CA PHE A 100 -10.07 -6.84 -3.57
C PHE A 100 -11.14 -6.77 -4.68
N SER A 101 -12.08 -7.71 -4.71
CA SER A 101 -13.15 -7.74 -5.72
C SER A 101 -14.28 -6.73 -5.46
N ASP A 102 -14.18 -5.93 -4.40
CA ASP A 102 -15.15 -4.88 -4.06
C ASP A 102 -15.26 -3.85 -5.20
N PRO A 103 -16.48 -3.49 -5.67
CA PRO A 103 -16.65 -2.56 -6.77
C PRO A 103 -16.05 -1.17 -6.54
N HIS A 104 -16.06 -0.69 -5.29
CA HIS A 104 -15.48 0.60 -4.95
C HIS A 104 -13.95 0.54 -5.09
N LEU A 105 -13.33 -0.50 -4.55
CA LEU A 105 -11.88 -0.71 -4.71
C LEU A 105 -11.51 -0.87 -6.18
N GLN A 106 -12.25 -1.69 -6.94
CA GLN A 106 -12.02 -1.89 -8.37
C GLN A 106 -12.15 -0.61 -9.19
N SER A 107 -12.91 0.39 -8.72
CA SER A 107 -13.03 1.67 -9.41
C SER A 107 -11.75 2.51 -9.40
N PHE A 108 -10.82 2.24 -8.47
CA PHE A 108 -9.52 2.90 -8.42
C PHE A 108 -8.49 2.27 -9.35
N LEU A 109 -8.79 1.15 -10.00
CA LEU A 109 -7.77 0.28 -10.59
C LEU A 109 -7.83 0.25 -12.12
N GLU A 110 -6.65 0.26 -12.74
CA GLU A 110 -6.46 -0.24 -14.09
C GLU A 110 -5.95 -1.69 -14.06
N ARG A 111 -6.49 -2.53 -14.94
CA ARG A 111 -5.98 -3.88 -15.21
C ARG A 111 -5.33 -3.89 -16.58
N ARG A 112 -4.06 -4.31 -16.63
CA ARG A 112 -3.29 -4.40 -17.88
C ARG A 112 -3.46 -5.77 -18.53
N ASP A 113 -3.12 -5.84 -19.82
CA ASP A 113 -3.24 -7.06 -20.63
C ASP A 113 -2.41 -8.23 -20.10
N ASP A 114 -1.34 -7.95 -19.35
CA ASP A 114 -0.45 -8.93 -18.71
C ASP A 114 -0.92 -9.38 -17.31
N GLY A 115 -2.11 -8.91 -16.89
CA GLY A 115 -2.71 -9.18 -15.59
C GLY A 115 -2.18 -8.30 -14.46
N GLU A 116 -1.31 -7.32 -14.75
CA GLU A 116 -0.85 -6.36 -13.76
C GLU A 116 -2.00 -5.45 -13.31
N VAL A 117 -2.01 -5.15 -12.02
CA VAL A 117 -2.96 -4.25 -11.38
C VAL A 117 -2.21 -2.99 -10.94
N ARG A 118 -2.77 -1.83 -11.26
CA ARG A 118 -2.26 -0.53 -10.81
C ARG A 118 -3.40 0.37 -10.38
N ILE A 119 -3.07 1.39 -9.60
CA ILE A 119 -3.97 2.52 -9.41
C ILE A 119 -4.11 3.23 -10.76
N ASP A 120 -5.33 3.45 -11.22
CA ASP A 120 -5.61 4.26 -12.41
C ASP A 120 -5.11 5.69 -12.13
N PRO A 121 -4.24 6.26 -12.98
CA PRO A 121 -3.75 7.63 -12.80
C PRO A 121 -4.86 8.68 -12.64
N ALA A 122 -6.04 8.47 -13.23
CA ALA A 122 -7.19 9.36 -13.10
C ALA A 122 -7.84 9.30 -11.69
N HIS A 123 -7.61 8.22 -10.95
CA HIS A 123 -8.13 7.98 -9.61
C HIS A 123 -7.04 7.96 -8.53
N LEU A 124 -5.81 8.36 -8.87
CA LEU A 124 -4.70 8.36 -7.92
C LEU A 124 -4.99 9.21 -6.68
N GLN A 125 -5.57 10.41 -6.86
CA GLN A 125 -5.97 11.24 -5.71
C GLN A 125 -7.10 10.59 -4.90
N ASP A 126 -8.13 10.08 -5.56
CA ASP A 126 -9.24 9.40 -4.87
C ASP A 126 -8.72 8.23 -3.99
N ALA A 127 -7.74 7.48 -4.49
CA ALA A 127 -7.09 6.39 -3.76
C ALA A 127 -6.28 6.89 -2.55
N MET A 128 -5.49 7.97 -2.71
CA MET A 128 -4.73 8.60 -1.63
C MET A 128 -5.65 9.16 -0.53
N ASP A 129 -6.74 9.82 -0.93
CA ASP A 129 -7.75 10.36 -0.02
C ASP A 129 -8.49 9.25 0.74
N TYR A 130 -8.78 8.13 0.06
CA TYR A 130 -9.46 7.00 0.65
C TYR A 130 -8.67 6.34 1.79
N CYS A 131 -7.34 6.24 1.68
CA CYS A 131 -6.49 5.64 2.72
C CYS A 131 -5.77 6.68 3.60
N GLY A 132 -5.85 7.97 3.29
CA GLY A 132 -5.14 9.03 4.00
C GLY A 132 -3.61 8.98 3.82
N VAL A 133 -3.12 8.39 2.71
CA VAL A 133 -1.69 8.24 2.41
C VAL A 133 -1.33 9.09 1.19
N TRP A 134 -0.29 9.91 1.32
CA TRP A 134 0.15 10.83 0.27
C TRP A 134 1.51 10.43 -0.29
N LEU A 135 1.55 10.14 -1.59
CA LEU A 135 2.81 9.84 -2.27
C LEU A 135 3.65 11.11 -2.45
N GLU A 136 4.96 10.99 -2.27
CA GLU A 136 5.87 12.14 -2.37
C GLU A 136 5.86 12.73 -3.79
N GLY A 137 5.87 14.07 -3.87
CA GLY A 137 5.94 14.79 -5.15
C GLY A 137 4.68 14.68 -6.03
N VAL A 138 3.55 14.21 -5.51
CA VAL A 138 2.26 14.34 -6.19
C VAL A 138 1.68 15.72 -5.89
N VAL A 139 1.28 16.45 -6.92
CA VAL A 139 0.51 17.70 -6.77
C VAL A 139 -0.96 17.30 -6.69
N PRO A 140 -1.67 17.59 -5.58
CA PRO A 140 -3.09 17.34 -5.48
C PRO A 140 -3.85 18.09 -6.58
N LEU A 141 -4.87 17.47 -7.17
CA LEU A 141 -5.79 18.13 -8.11
C LEU A 141 -6.61 19.21 -7.39
N THR A 142 -6.90 19.00 -6.10
CA THR A 142 -7.57 19.93 -5.21
C THR A 142 -7.04 19.77 -3.77
N ASP A 143 -7.26 20.77 -2.92
CA ASP A 143 -6.96 20.71 -1.47
C ASP A 143 -8.02 19.95 -0.65
N ASP A 144 -9.14 19.56 -1.28
CA ASP A 144 -10.25 18.84 -0.65
C ASP A 144 -10.21 17.35 -1.03
N ALA A 145 -10.77 16.47 -0.20
CA ALA A 145 -10.91 15.07 -0.56
C ALA A 145 -11.80 14.93 -1.81
N VAL A 146 -11.26 14.33 -2.87
CA VAL A 146 -12.01 14.09 -4.10
C VAL A 146 -12.58 12.68 -4.02
N TYR A 147 -13.90 12.55 -3.85
CA TYR A 147 -14.58 11.26 -4.00
C TYR A 147 -15.26 11.24 -5.37
N THR A 148 -14.49 11.04 -6.44
CA THR A 148 -15.00 10.86 -7.82
C THR A 148 -15.22 9.40 -8.24
N ALA A 149 -15.13 8.45 -7.31
CA ALA A 149 -15.38 7.03 -7.58
C ALA A 149 -16.87 6.69 -7.82
N GLY A 150 -17.31 6.89 -9.07
CA GLY A 150 -18.46 6.22 -9.70
C GLY A 150 -19.84 6.88 -9.54
N PRO A 151 -20.70 6.90 -10.60
CA PRO A 151 -22.07 7.39 -10.53
C PRO A 151 -22.94 6.39 -9.76
N GLY A 152 -22.88 6.43 -8.43
CA GLY A 152 -23.68 5.55 -7.57
C GLY A 152 -23.49 5.70 -6.06
N PHE A 153 -22.49 6.45 -5.61
CA PHE A 153 -22.15 6.58 -4.18
C PHE A 153 -22.32 8.01 -3.67
N ARG A 154 -23.53 8.56 -3.81
CA ARG A 154 -24.00 9.78 -3.09
C ARG A 154 -25.13 9.42 -2.15
#